data_AF-A0A9P3H2P2-F1
#
_entry.id   AF-A0A9P3H2P2-F1
#
_cell.length_a   1.000
_cell.length_b   1.000
_cell.length_c   1.000
_cell.angle_alpha   90.00
_cell.angle_beta   90.00
_cell.angle_gamma   90.00
#
_symmetry.space_group_name_H-M   'P 1'
#
loop_
_entity.id
_entity.type
_entity.pdbx_description
1 polymer ?
#
loop_
_entity_poly.entity_id
_entity_poly.type
_entity_poly.pdbx_seq_one_letter_code
_entity_poly.pdbx_strand_id
1 'polypeptide(L)'
;MTVTKYPAKQHWAKVARILGLSEGLVYLKSDTLKERHDTDVELVFRQESNFYYLTGYNEHGAHVVYDIKTHHLTLLPHQQSEHEVVWAGRDPSASELLNISLLKEAIVEARIHKSAFEIERMRKINLLSSNAHVVLMKAAKECESETELDALFRYETGRRGAKIQAYNPIVGVGSNAATLYYGRNSTSFNQDLGQLILVDAGAEQDCYASDITRTYPLNGKFTPDMRTLYEIVLEMQMAVLEALKPGVEWEAMHRLAAKIAVRGLQQAGVLRSEFSVETMLEHHVDGIFFPHGLGHMIGLDVHDVGGYPKGVERIQAPGLRYLRMRRKMEAGFVVTVEPGVYFTEYILEEAKQDETLSRFVDWEVLDRFQRLGGVRIEDCVVITETGIDNLTTVPKTISEIEEIMG
;
A
#
# COMPACT_ATOMS: atom_id res chain seq x y z
N MET A 1 5.40 22.11 -21.51
CA MET A 1 4.50 21.51 -20.51
C MET A 1 4.22 22.59 -19.47
N THR A 2 2.95 22.89 -19.18
CA THR A 2 2.58 23.82 -18.10
C THR A 2 2.97 23.19 -16.76
N VAL A 3 3.86 23.83 -16.00
CA VAL A 3 4.21 23.39 -14.65
C VAL A 3 2.98 23.59 -13.76
N THR A 4 2.27 22.51 -13.43
CA THR A 4 1.15 22.58 -12.48
C THR A 4 1.73 22.87 -11.10
N LYS A 5 1.50 24.08 -10.60
CA LYS A 5 1.94 24.55 -9.28
C LYS A 5 1.36 23.68 -8.17
N TYR A 6 2.18 23.32 -7.18
CA TYR A 6 1.74 22.56 -6.01
C TYR A 6 0.64 23.31 -5.22
N PRO A 7 -0.46 22.66 -4.80
CA PRO A 7 -1.64 23.33 -4.27
C PRO A 7 -1.56 23.56 -2.75
N ALA A 8 -0.41 23.99 -2.22
CA ALA A 8 -0.19 24.25 -0.79
C ALA A 8 -1.30 25.12 -0.17
N LYS A 9 -1.72 26.19 -0.85
CA LYS A 9 -2.81 27.07 -0.37
C LYS A 9 -4.15 26.33 -0.18
N GLN A 10 -4.46 25.37 -1.06
CA GLN A 10 -5.67 24.56 -0.96
C GLN A 10 -5.58 23.59 0.23
N HIS A 11 -4.41 22.97 0.43
CA HIS A 11 -4.16 22.08 1.57
C HIS A 11 -4.29 22.83 2.90
N TRP A 12 -3.69 24.02 3.02
CA TRP A 12 -3.86 24.87 4.19
C TRP A 12 -5.30 25.29 4.43
N ALA A 13 -6.03 25.67 3.38
CA ALA A 13 -7.45 26.01 3.52
C ALA A 13 -8.29 24.82 4.02
N LYS A 14 -7.93 23.59 3.63
CA LYS A 14 -8.56 22.36 4.13
C LYS A 14 -8.29 22.17 5.61
N VAL A 15 -7.02 22.28 6.04
CA VAL A 15 -6.61 22.14 7.44
C VAL A 15 -7.25 23.21 8.33
N ALA A 16 -7.20 24.48 7.92
CA ALA A 16 -7.80 25.58 8.68
C ALA A 16 -9.32 25.40 8.88
N ARG A 17 -10.02 24.90 7.85
CA ARG A 17 -11.45 24.56 7.93
C ARG A 17 -11.72 23.46 8.95
N ILE A 18 -10.90 22.40 8.96
CA ILE A 18 -11.04 21.29 9.92
C ILE A 18 -10.78 21.76 11.35
N LEU A 19 -9.80 22.65 11.54
CA LEU A 19 -9.52 23.26 12.84
C LEU A 19 -10.58 24.26 13.29
N GLY A 20 -11.44 24.76 12.39
CA GLY A 20 -12.39 25.83 12.68
C GLY A 20 -11.72 27.17 12.98
N LEU A 21 -10.51 27.41 12.43
CA LEU A 21 -9.73 28.63 12.68
C LEU A 21 -9.80 29.57 11.47
N SER A 22 -10.03 30.86 11.74
CA SER A 22 -9.98 31.94 10.74
C SER A 22 -8.71 32.79 10.83
N GLU A 23 -7.92 32.63 11.89
CA GLU A 23 -6.65 33.33 12.12
C GLU A 23 -5.71 32.47 12.98
N GLY A 24 -4.42 32.79 12.94
CA GLY A 24 -3.37 32.06 13.65
C GLY A 24 -2.12 31.89 12.79
N LEU A 25 -0.97 31.72 13.46
CA LEU A 25 0.29 31.38 12.83
C LEU A 25 0.59 29.89 13.04
N VAL A 26 0.96 29.20 11.97
CA VAL A 26 1.42 27.81 12.02
C VAL A 26 2.88 27.77 11.65
N TYR A 27 3.68 27.11 12.49
CA TYR A 27 5.09 26.89 12.27
C TYR A 27 5.36 25.41 11.98
N LEU A 28 6.12 25.15 10.93
CA LEU A 28 6.54 23.80 10.52
C LEU A 28 8.05 23.80 10.25
N LYS A 29 8.69 22.67 10.55
CA LYS A 29 10.09 22.42 10.23
C LYS A 29 10.18 21.23 9.27
N SER A 30 11.00 21.34 8.25
CA SER A 30 11.28 20.23 7.34
C SER A 30 12.13 19.17 8.03
N ASP A 31 12.22 17.98 7.43
CA ASP A 31 13.21 17.00 7.84
C ASP A 31 14.65 17.49 7.51
N THR A 32 15.63 16.88 8.15
CA THR A 32 17.06 17.16 7.94
C THR A 32 17.72 16.01 7.20
N LEU A 33 18.86 16.30 6.58
CA LEU A 33 19.71 15.26 6.01
C LEU A 33 20.18 14.32 7.13
N LYS A 34 20.14 13.01 6.86
CA LYS A 34 20.54 11.96 7.80
C LYS A 34 21.75 11.25 7.24
N GLU A 35 22.69 10.91 8.11
CA GLU A 35 23.88 10.17 7.75
C GLU A 35 23.77 8.72 8.25
N ARG A 36 24.57 7.83 7.67
CA ARG A 36 24.64 6.43 8.10
C ARG A 36 25.42 6.33 9.39
N HIS A 37 24.69 6.13 10.50
CA HIS A 37 25.26 5.95 11.84
C HIS A 37 26.19 7.10 12.23
N ASP A 38 27.48 6.81 12.39
CA ASP A 38 28.57 7.72 12.78
C ASP A 38 29.53 8.03 11.61
N THR A 39 29.05 7.88 10.36
CA THR A 39 29.82 8.17 9.14
C THR A 39 29.33 9.44 8.44
N ASP A 40 30.09 9.94 7.46
CA ASP A 40 29.73 11.07 6.59
C ASP A 40 28.91 10.65 5.35
N VAL A 41 28.40 9.41 5.33
CA VAL A 41 27.63 8.89 4.19
C VAL A 41 26.16 9.27 4.34
N GLU A 42 25.73 10.23 3.54
CA GLU A 42 24.34 10.68 3.46
C GLU A 42 23.38 9.54 3.04
N LEU A 43 22.24 9.46 3.74
CA LEU A 43 21.08 8.69 3.31
C LEU A 43 20.29 9.48 2.26
N VAL A 44 19.59 8.76 1.38
CA VAL A 44 18.70 9.37 0.41
C VAL A 44 17.63 10.19 1.14
N PHE A 45 17.63 11.50 0.89
CA PHE A 45 16.67 12.41 1.51
C PHE A 45 15.25 12.16 0.97
N ARG A 46 14.28 12.12 1.89
CA ARG A 46 12.85 12.09 1.63
C ARG A 46 12.15 12.93 2.69
N GLN A 47 11.32 13.89 2.27
CA GLN A 47 10.70 14.86 3.16
C GLN A 47 9.69 14.23 4.13
N GLU A 48 9.47 14.86 5.28
CA GLU A 48 8.36 14.50 6.17
C GLU A 48 6.99 14.79 5.49
N SER A 49 6.09 13.81 5.51
CA SER A 49 4.89 13.82 4.66
C SER A 49 3.93 14.97 4.96
N ASN A 50 3.76 15.37 6.23
CA ASN A 50 2.87 16.48 6.59
C ASN A 50 3.46 17.84 6.19
N PHE A 51 4.77 18.01 6.34
CA PHE A 51 5.50 19.17 5.87
C PHE A 51 5.39 19.27 4.35
N TYR A 52 5.64 18.17 3.62
CA TYR A 52 5.48 18.14 2.17
C TYR A 52 4.05 18.47 1.76
N TYR A 53 3.03 17.85 2.40
CA TYR A 53 1.62 18.11 2.14
C TYR A 53 1.25 19.60 2.21
N LEU A 54 1.80 20.32 3.19
CA LEU A 54 1.44 21.72 3.43
C LEU A 54 2.28 22.73 2.64
N THR A 55 3.42 22.30 2.09
CA THR A 55 4.40 23.24 1.52
C THR A 55 4.75 22.93 0.06
N GLY A 56 4.71 21.65 -0.33
CA GLY A 56 5.28 21.14 -1.58
C GLY A 56 6.80 21.26 -1.64
N TYR A 57 7.46 21.62 -0.53
CA TYR A 57 8.90 21.87 -0.48
C TYR A 57 9.66 20.59 -0.15
N ASN A 58 10.55 20.19 -1.05
CA ASN A 58 11.24 18.90 -1.00
C ASN A 58 12.76 19.04 -0.83
N GLU A 59 13.21 20.04 -0.09
CA GLU A 59 14.61 20.15 0.34
C GLU A 59 14.67 20.13 1.88
N HIS A 60 15.85 19.88 2.44
CA HIS A 60 16.05 19.69 3.87
C HIS A 60 16.34 21.01 4.60
N GLY A 61 16.17 21.00 5.93
CA GLY A 61 16.54 22.09 6.84
C GLY A 61 15.73 23.39 6.74
N ALA A 62 14.60 23.42 6.03
CA ALA A 62 13.76 24.60 5.92
C ALA A 62 12.79 24.76 7.09
N HIS A 63 12.42 26.01 7.33
CA HIS A 63 11.40 26.40 8.30
C HIS A 63 10.28 27.13 7.54
N VAL A 64 9.04 26.90 7.93
CA VAL A 64 7.87 27.52 7.31
C VAL A 64 6.98 28.13 8.37
N VAL A 65 6.59 29.38 8.12
CA VAL A 65 5.53 30.06 8.87
C VAL A 65 4.37 30.32 7.92
N TYR A 66 3.17 29.88 8.30
CA TYR A 66 1.95 30.12 7.56
C TYR A 66 0.97 30.93 8.39
N ASP A 67 0.51 32.06 7.84
CA ASP A 67 -0.55 32.88 8.41
C ASP A 67 -1.91 32.49 7.81
N ILE A 68 -2.78 31.94 8.65
CA ILE A 68 -4.12 31.47 8.26
C ILE A 68 -4.97 32.60 7.70
N LYS A 69 -4.86 33.81 8.26
CA LYS A 69 -5.71 34.95 7.92
C LYS A 69 -5.31 35.58 6.58
N THR A 70 -4.01 35.74 6.37
CA THR A 70 -3.49 36.38 5.14
C THR A 70 -3.21 35.38 4.02
N HIS A 71 -3.27 34.08 4.30
CA HIS A 71 -2.86 33.01 3.39
C HIS A 71 -1.41 33.17 2.89
N HIS A 72 -0.57 33.79 3.72
CA HIS A 72 0.82 34.05 3.42
C HIS A 72 1.69 32.90 3.97
N LEU A 73 2.43 32.24 3.08
CA LEU A 73 3.40 31.20 3.43
C LEU A 73 4.80 31.81 3.28
N THR A 74 5.52 31.90 4.38
CA THR A 74 6.91 32.35 4.43
C THR A 74 7.81 31.13 4.57
N LEU A 75 8.64 30.88 3.55
CA LEU A 75 9.69 29.87 3.58
C LEU A 75 11.00 30.52 4.04
N LEU A 76 11.61 29.94 5.06
CA LEU A 76 12.92 30.31 5.58
C LEU A 76 13.86 29.14 5.25
N PRO A 77 14.63 29.20 4.15
CA PRO A 77 15.54 28.12 3.76
C PRO A 77 16.67 27.98 4.79
N HIS A 78 17.36 26.83 4.82
CA HIS A 78 18.50 26.59 5.70
C HIS A 78 19.68 27.51 5.35
N GLN A 79 19.67 28.72 5.90
CA GLN A 79 20.86 29.46 6.29
C GLN A 79 20.54 30.04 7.66
N GLN A 80 21.27 29.58 8.68
CA GLN A 80 21.43 30.38 9.88
C GLN A 80 22.90 30.45 10.22
N SER A 81 23.50 31.59 9.86
CA SER A 81 24.60 32.16 10.62
C SER A 81 24.06 32.75 11.93
N GLU A 82 24.89 32.87 12.97
CA GLU A 82 24.54 33.57 14.23
C GLU A 82 24.00 35.00 14.00
N HIS A 83 24.34 35.59 12.85
CA HIS A 83 23.88 36.90 12.43
C HIS A 83 22.38 36.93 12.09
N GLU A 84 21.78 35.85 11.58
CA GLU A 84 20.38 35.82 11.12
C GLU A 84 19.36 35.64 12.24
N VAL A 85 19.75 35.05 13.38
CA VAL A 85 18.91 34.98 14.60
C VAL A 85 18.57 36.38 15.12
N VAL A 86 19.45 37.36 14.89
CA VAL A 86 19.24 38.77 15.24
C VAL A 86 18.19 39.44 14.34
N TRP A 87 18.01 38.97 13.09
CA TRP A 87 17.14 39.61 12.10
C TRP A 87 15.79 38.90 11.90
N ALA A 88 15.73 37.57 12.04
CA ALA A 88 14.52 36.77 11.79
C ALA A 88 13.68 36.48 13.05
N GLY A 89 14.20 36.81 14.23
CA GLY A 89 13.58 36.50 15.51
C GLY A 89 13.92 35.09 16.02
N ARG A 90 13.75 34.89 17.33
CA ARG A 90 13.97 33.59 17.99
C ARG A 90 12.91 32.58 17.60
N ASP A 91 13.26 31.30 17.63
CA ASP A 91 12.26 30.22 17.56
C ASP A 91 11.15 30.45 18.59
N PRO A 92 9.88 30.28 18.20
CA PRO A 92 8.77 30.39 19.15
C PRO A 92 8.96 29.38 20.27
N SER A 93 8.76 29.84 21.50
CA SER A 93 8.77 28.98 22.69
C SER A 93 7.61 27.98 22.63
N ALA A 94 7.75 26.83 23.30
CA ALA A 94 6.72 25.79 23.30
C ALA A 94 5.33 26.27 23.77
N SER A 95 5.28 27.37 24.54
CA SER A 95 4.05 28.05 24.97
C SER A 95 3.39 28.94 23.90
N GLU A 96 4.10 29.31 22.84
CA GLU A 96 3.62 30.14 21.72
C GLU A 96 3.16 29.30 20.51
N LEU A 97 3.43 27.99 20.52
CA LEU A 97 3.01 27.06 19.48
C LEU A 97 1.57 26.61 19.73
N LEU A 98 0.70 26.79 18.72
CA LEU A 98 -0.65 26.21 18.70
C LEU A 98 -0.55 24.70 19.01
N ASN A 99 -1.48 24.21 19.82
CA ASN A 99 -1.55 22.81 20.27
C ASN A 99 -1.25 21.81 19.13
N ILE A 100 -0.05 21.24 19.16
CA ILE A 100 0.52 20.37 18.11
C ILE A 100 -0.38 19.16 17.83
N SER A 101 -1.11 18.67 18.85
CA SER A 101 -2.04 17.54 18.69
C SER A 101 -3.19 17.87 17.74
N LEU A 102 -3.79 19.05 17.89
CA LEU A 102 -4.94 19.46 17.07
C LEU A 102 -4.53 19.66 15.61
N LEU A 103 -3.38 20.28 15.36
CA LEU A 103 -2.85 20.47 14.01
C LEU A 103 -2.60 19.13 13.32
N LYS A 104 -1.97 18.18 14.02
CA LYS A 104 -1.69 16.85 13.46
C LYS A 104 -2.98 16.12 13.08
N GLU A 105 -3.99 16.11 13.96
CA GLU A 105 -5.31 15.51 13.69
C GLU A 105 -5.98 16.14 12.47
N ALA A 106 -5.94 17.47 12.36
CA ALA A 106 -6.51 18.17 11.21
C ALA A 106 -5.78 17.89 9.90
N ILE A 107 -4.45 17.74 9.93
CA ILE A 107 -3.68 17.34 8.74
C ILE A 107 -4.02 15.91 8.33
N VAL A 108 -4.20 14.99 9.28
CA VAL A 108 -4.63 13.61 8.98
C VAL A 108 -5.97 13.61 8.25
N GLU A 109 -6.98 14.30 8.79
CA GLU A 109 -8.29 14.42 8.14
C GLU A 109 -8.21 15.20 6.80
N ALA A 110 -7.23 16.09 6.63
CA ALA A 110 -6.98 16.74 5.36
C ALA A 110 -6.34 15.80 4.33
N ARG A 111 -5.46 14.89 4.72
CA ARG A 111 -4.74 13.98 3.81
C ARG A 111 -5.58 12.81 3.32
N ILE A 112 -6.63 12.42 4.06
CA ILE A 112 -7.48 11.29 3.67
C ILE A 112 -8.30 11.54 2.39
N HIS A 113 -8.74 12.78 2.11
CA HIS A 113 -9.45 13.10 0.85
C HIS A 113 -8.51 13.82 -0.09
N LYS A 114 -8.12 13.14 -1.16
CA LYS A 114 -7.20 13.64 -2.17
C LYS A 114 -7.91 14.65 -3.07
N SER A 115 -7.24 15.75 -3.32
CA SER A 115 -7.61 16.73 -4.34
C SER A 115 -7.38 16.18 -5.75
N ALA A 116 -7.97 16.82 -6.77
CA ALA A 116 -7.72 16.47 -8.17
C ALA A 116 -6.23 16.53 -8.55
N PHE A 117 -5.47 17.47 -7.95
CA PHE A 117 -4.02 17.53 -8.15
C PHE A 117 -3.32 16.28 -7.61
N GLU A 118 -3.67 15.85 -6.40
CA GLU A 118 -3.11 14.66 -5.76
C GLU A 118 -3.44 13.40 -6.54
N ILE A 119 -4.70 13.23 -6.93
CA ILE A 119 -5.15 12.09 -7.74
C ILE A 119 -4.37 12.03 -9.06
N GLU A 120 -4.14 13.15 -9.74
CA GLU A 120 -3.35 13.19 -10.98
C GLU A 120 -1.88 12.82 -10.75
N ARG A 121 -1.29 13.18 -9.60
CA ARG A 121 0.08 12.73 -9.23
C ARG A 121 0.11 11.22 -8.98
N MET A 122 -0.85 10.72 -8.21
CA MET A 122 -0.99 9.30 -7.90
C MET A 122 -1.26 8.45 -9.15
N ARG A 123 -2.04 8.97 -10.10
CA ARG A 123 -2.30 8.34 -11.39
C ARG A 123 -1.01 8.19 -12.23
N LYS A 124 -0.17 9.22 -12.25
CA LYS A 124 1.11 9.18 -12.97
C LYS A 124 2.07 8.16 -12.39
N ILE A 125 2.24 8.13 -11.07
CA ILE A 125 3.16 7.18 -10.44
C ILE A 125 2.63 5.74 -10.55
N ASN A 126 1.31 5.53 -10.45
CA ASN A 126 0.70 4.22 -10.70
C ASN A 126 0.89 3.75 -12.14
N LEU A 127 0.74 4.63 -13.14
CA LEU A 127 1.01 4.28 -14.54
C LEU A 127 2.49 3.92 -14.75
N LEU A 128 3.41 4.67 -14.14
CA LEU A 128 4.84 4.41 -14.22
C LEU A 128 5.20 3.05 -13.61
N SER A 129 4.73 2.76 -12.40
CA SER A 129 4.94 1.46 -11.74
C SER A 129 4.21 0.32 -12.46
N SER A 130 3.03 0.57 -13.02
CA SER A 130 2.31 -0.42 -13.82
C SER A 130 3.11 -0.84 -15.05
N ASN A 131 3.71 0.11 -15.75
CA ASN A 131 4.58 -0.17 -16.88
C ASN A 131 5.83 -0.97 -16.46
N ALA A 132 6.39 -0.70 -15.27
CA ALA A 132 7.52 -1.46 -14.75
C ALA A 132 7.13 -2.92 -14.48
N HIS A 133 5.97 -3.17 -13.84
CA HIS A 133 5.44 -4.53 -13.64
C HIS A 133 5.25 -5.30 -14.96
N VAL A 134 4.76 -4.65 -16.03
CA VAL A 134 4.66 -5.27 -17.36
C VAL A 134 6.03 -5.63 -17.93
N VAL A 135 7.06 -4.81 -17.69
CA VAL A 135 8.43 -5.14 -18.08
C VAL A 135 8.97 -6.33 -17.29
N LEU A 136 8.69 -6.41 -15.99
CA LEU A 136 9.08 -7.57 -15.17
C LEU A 136 8.45 -8.87 -15.66
N MET A 137 7.15 -8.86 -15.96
CA MET A 137 6.46 -10.04 -16.50
C MET A 137 7.12 -10.53 -17.79
N LYS A 138 7.48 -9.61 -18.71
CA LYS A 138 8.16 -9.96 -19.96
C LYS A 138 9.57 -10.51 -19.76
N ALA A 139 10.27 -10.07 -18.72
CA ALA A 139 11.65 -10.44 -18.45
C ALA A 139 11.81 -11.66 -17.53
N ALA A 140 10.77 -12.09 -16.82
CA ALA A 140 10.87 -13.08 -15.75
C ALA A 140 11.50 -14.42 -16.15
N LYS A 141 11.30 -14.88 -17.40
CA LYS A 141 11.91 -16.10 -17.95
C LYS A 141 13.42 -15.99 -18.15
N GLU A 142 13.91 -14.77 -18.39
CA GLU A 142 15.32 -14.48 -18.70
C GLU A 142 16.12 -14.09 -17.46
N CYS A 143 15.45 -13.81 -16.34
CA CYS A 143 16.10 -13.52 -15.07
C CYS A 143 16.56 -14.81 -14.37
N GLU A 144 17.66 -14.72 -13.62
CA GLU A 144 18.21 -15.85 -12.87
C GLU A 144 17.82 -15.84 -11.38
N SER A 145 17.26 -14.74 -10.86
CA SER A 145 16.95 -14.60 -9.43
C SER A 145 15.92 -13.52 -9.10
N GLU A 146 15.39 -13.59 -7.87
CA GLU A 146 14.56 -12.53 -7.28
C GLU A 146 15.27 -11.16 -7.30
N THR A 147 16.60 -11.16 -7.07
CA THR A 147 17.44 -9.95 -7.09
C THR A 147 17.38 -9.22 -8.42
N GLU A 148 17.40 -9.96 -9.53
CA GLU A 148 17.42 -9.36 -10.87
C GLU A 148 16.10 -8.66 -11.21
N LEU A 149 14.96 -9.25 -10.81
CA LEU A 149 13.66 -8.62 -10.98
C LEU A 149 13.50 -7.38 -10.07
N ASP A 150 13.98 -7.44 -8.83
CA ASP A 150 14.02 -6.26 -7.94
C ASP A 150 14.85 -5.14 -8.60
N ALA A 151 16.07 -5.46 -9.05
CA ALA A 151 16.94 -4.51 -9.73
C ALA A 151 16.31 -3.93 -11.01
N LEU A 152 15.65 -4.77 -11.82
CA LEU A 152 14.96 -4.35 -13.03
C LEU A 152 13.79 -3.41 -12.71
N PHE A 153 13.01 -3.67 -11.66
CA PHE A 153 11.92 -2.78 -11.26
C PHE A 153 12.46 -1.40 -10.90
N ARG A 154 13.49 -1.34 -10.05
CA ARG A 154 14.15 -0.09 -9.65
C ARG A 154 14.76 0.66 -10.83
N TYR A 155 15.36 -0.06 -11.78
CA TYR A 155 15.88 0.52 -13.01
C TYR A 155 14.78 1.14 -13.85
N GLU A 156 13.69 0.39 -14.08
CA GLU A 156 12.56 0.84 -14.90
C GLU A 156 11.86 2.06 -14.29
N THR A 157 11.67 2.09 -12.98
CA THR A 157 11.04 3.24 -12.31
C THR A 157 12.00 4.43 -12.22
N GLY A 158 13.26 4.19 -11.84
CA GLY A 158 14.30 5.19 -11.67
C GLY A 158 14.64 5.93 -12.96
N ARG A 159 14.78 5.23 -14.09
CA ARG A 159 15.06 5.84 -15.40
C ARG A 159 13.93 6.73 -15.92
N ARG A 160 12.73 6.63 -15.34
CA ARG A 160 11.55 7.46 -15.63
C ARG A 160 11.33 8.58 -14.62
N GLY A 161 12.26 8.76 -13.67
CA GLY A 161 12.26 9.86 -12.71
C GLY A 161 11.79 9.50 -11.29
N ALA A 162 11.26 8.31 -11.07
CA ALA A 162 10.89 7.81 -9.74
C ALA A 162 12.07 7.09 -9.09
N LYS A 163 13.04 7.88 -8.59
CA LYS A 163 14.31 7.36 -8.06
C LYS A 163 14.17 6.60 -6.74
N ILE A 164 13.10 6.88 -5.99
CA ILE A 164 12.82 6.30 -4.68
C ILE A 164 11.65 5.32 -4.83
N GLN A 165 11.72 4.18 -4.15
CA GLN A 165 10.61 3.24 -4.06
C GLN A 165 9.74 3.61 -2.86
N ALA A 166 8.42 3.46 -2.95
CA ALA A 166 7.52 3.78 -1.84
C ALA A 166 7.75 2.87 -0.62
N TYR A 167 8.26 1.67 -0.88
CA TYR A 167 8.74 0.66 0.07
C TYR A 167 9.76 -0.22 -0.65
N ASN A 168 10.46 -1.08 0.08
CA ASN A 168 11.36 -2.05 -0.56
C ASN A 168 10.52 -3.06 -1.37
N PRO A 169 10.80 -3.24 -2.68
CA PRO A 169 10.15 -4.28 -3.47
C PRO A 169 10.24 -5.65 -2.80
N ILE A 170 9.17 -6.41 -2.92
CA ILE A 170 9.03 -7.78 -2.44
C ILE A 170 8.95 -8.66 -3.69
N VAL A 171 9.93 -9.53 -3.86
CA VAL A 171 9.99 -10.46 -5.00
C VAL A 171 10.12 -11.88 -4.44
N GLY A 172 8.99 -12.58 -4.31
CA GLY A 172 8.95 -13.91 -3.71
C GLY A 172 8.59 -15.00 -4.72
N VAL A 173 9.52 -15.92 -4.99
CA VAL A 173 9.26 -17.11 -5.81
C VAL A 173 8.87 -18.33 -4.94
N GLY A 174 7.89 -19.11 -5.41
CA GLY A 174 7.44 -20.31 -4.70
C GLY A 174 6.97 -20.01 -3.27
N SER A 175 7.48 -20.76 -2.28
CA SER A 175 7.11 -20.57 -0.87
C SER A 175 7.45 -19.19 -0.31
N ASN A 176 8.40 -18.45 -0.90
CA ASN A 176 8.69 -17.07 -0.50
C ASN A 176 7.48 -16.15 -0.71
N ALA A 177 6.61 -16.44 -1.68
CA ALA A 177 5.37 -15.70 -1.91
C ALA A 177 4.38 -15.79 -0.72
N ALA A 178 4.55 -16.75 0.19
CA ALA A 178 3.76 -16.86 1.43
C ALA A 178 4.26 -15.96 2.57
N THR A 179 5.39 -15.26 2.38
CA THR A 179 5.95 -14.32 3.37
C THR A 179 5.57 -12.89 2.98
N LEU A 180 4.62 -12.31 3.70
CA LEU A 180 3.94 -11.06 3.30
C LEU A 180 4.88 -9.86 3.06
N TYR A 181 5.89 -9.68 3.91
CA TYR A 181 6.92 -8.64 3.80
C TYR A 181 8.30 -9.24 3.51
N TYR A 182 8.37 -10.16 2.55
CA TYR A 182 9.63 -10.79 2.14
C TYR A 182 10.59 -9.75 1.52
N GLY A 183 11.72 -9.51 2.18
CA GLY A 183 12.70 -8.53 1.71
C GLY A 183 14.08 -9.10 1.39
N ARG A 184 14.25 -10.44 1.43
CA ARG A 184 15.56 -11.05 1.16
C ARG A 184 15.91 -10.97 -0.33
N ASN A 185 14.90 -11.15 -1.21
CA ASN A 185 15.02 -11.04 -2.68
C ASN A 185 16.32 -11.64 -3.22
N SER A 186 16.62 -12.89 -2.87
CA SER A 186 17.93 -13.49 -3.20
C SER A 186 17.85 -14.95 -3.65
N THR A 187 16.65 -15.52 -3.78
CA THR A 187 16.49 -16.90 -4.26
C THR A 187 16.73 -16.95 -5.76
N SER A 188 17.58 -17.88 -6.20
CA SER A 188 17.79 -18.20 -7.61
C SER A 188 16.56 -18.90 -8.18
N PHE A 189 16.24 -18.58 -9.42
CA PHE A 189 15.12 -19.16 -10.14
C PHE A 189 15.45 -20.55 -10.65
N ASN A 190 14.44 -21.42 -10.61
CA ASN A 190 14.46 -22.71 -11.26
C ASN A 190 13.22 -22.81 -12.16
N GLN A 191 13.44 -22.65 -13.46
CA GLN A 191 12.37 -22.62 -14.46
C GLN A 191 11.64 -23.97 -14.59
N ASP A 192 12.25 -25.07 -14.14
CA ASP A 192 11.69 -26.43 -14.23
C ASP A 192 10.68 -26.73 -13.12
N LEU A 193 10.68 -25.97 -12.01
CA LEU A 193 9.83 -26.25 -10.85
C LEU A 193 8.37 -25.82 -11.02
N GLY A 194 8.04 -25.10 -12.09
CA GLY A 194 6.69 -24.58 -12.34
C GLY A 194 6.18 -23.83 -11.11
N GLN A 195 6.81 -22.71 -10.76
CA GLN A 195 6.51 -21.91 -9.57
C GLN A 195 5.78 -20.63 -9.93
N LEU A 196 4.98 -20.12 -8.98
CA LEU A 196 4.51 -18.75 -9.00
C LEU A 196 5.62 -17.82 -8.51
N ILE A 197 5.59 -16.59 -8.99
CA ILE A 197 6.33 -15.47 -8.43
C ILE A 197 5.34 -14.36 -8.10
N LEU A 198 5.43 -13.86 -6.88
CA LEU A 198 4.69 -12.70 -6.39
C LEU A 198 5.65 -11.52 -6.36
N VAL A 199 5.32 -10.48 -7.12
CA VAL A 199 6.02 -9.21 -7.10
C VAL A 199 5.10 -8.14 -6.57
N ASP A 200 5.45 -7.61 -5.40
CA ASP A 200 4.80 -6.49 -4.74
C ASP A 200 5.80 -5.33 -4.73
N ALA A 201 5.54 -4.34 -5.58
CA ALA A 201 6.47 -3.24 -5.80
C ALA A 201 5.78 -1.96 -6.27
N GLY A 202 6.12 -0.85 -5.63
CA GLY A 202 5.56 0.47 -5.87
C GLY A 202 6.64 1.54 -5.82
N ALA A 203 6.60 2.48 -6.77
CA ALA A 203 7.54 3.61 -6.80
C ALA A 203 6.93 4.83 -6.12
N GLU A 204 7.80 5.75 -5.69
CA GLU A 204 7.42 7.06 -5.16
C GLU A 204 7.93 8.17 -6.10
N GLN A 205 7.09 9.17 -6.34
CA GLN A 205 7.50 10.39 -7.01
C GLN A 205 6.82 11.60 -6.38
N ASP A 206 7.60 12.65 -6.11
CA ASP A 206 7.11 13.85 -5.43
C ASP A 206 6.40 13.50 -4.09
N CYS A 207 6.96 12.54 -3.36
CA CYS A 207 6.37 11.92 -2.16
C CYS A 207 5.04 11.18 -2.35
N TYR A 208 4.46 11.08 -3.55
CA TYR A 208 3.25 10.27 -3.78
C TYR A 208 3.62 8.83 -4.10
N ALA A 209 3.03 7.91 -3.36
CA ALA A 209 3.25 6.47 -3.48
C ALA A 209 2.33 5.82 -4.52
N SER A 210 2.84 4.73 -5.09
CA SER A 210 2.05 3.67 -5.71
C SER A 210 2.31 2.37 -4.95
N ASP A 211 1.38 1.42 -5.07
CA ASP A 211 1.45 0.12 -4.41
C ASP A 211 0.71 -0.89 -5.28
N ILE A 212 1.46 -1.86 -5.81
CA ILE A 212 0.97 -2.76 -6.85
C ILE A 212 1.62 -4.12 -6.64
N THR A 213 0.77 -5.13 -6.50
CA THR A 213 1.17 -6.54 -6.48
C THR A 213 0.61 -7.28 -7.69
N ARG A 214 1.48 -8.06 -8.35
CA ARG A 214 1.08 -9.08 -9.31
C ARG A 214 1.73 -10.42 -8.98
N THR A 215 0.96 -11.49 -9.14
CA THR A 215 1.46 -12.86 -9.10
C THR A 215 1.32 -13.49 -10.48
N TYR A 216 2.34 -14.20 -10.94
CA TYR A 216 2.34 -14.86 -12.25
C TYR A 216 3.24 -16.10 -12.25
N PRO A 217 3.05 -17.06 -13.16
CA PRO A 217 3.92 -18.22 -13.29
C PRO A 217 5.30 -17.77 -13.79
N LEU A 218 6.36 -18.21 -13.11
CA LEU A 218 7.74 -17.86 -13.47
C LEU A 218 8.07 -18.21 -14.94
N ASN A 219 7.58 -19.36 -15.41
CA ASN A 219 7.77 -19.83 -16.78
C ASN A 219 6.67 -19.36 -17.77
N GLY A 220 5.78 -18.46 -17.35
CA GLY A 220 4.72 -17.89 -18.20
C GLY A 220 3.51 -18.76 -18.49
N LYS A 221 3.36 -19.94 -17.86
CA LYS A 221 2.16 -20.79 -18.01
C LYS A 221 1.58 -21.23 -16.67
N PHE A 222 0.29 -20.97 -16.46
CA PHE A 222 -0.39 -21.40 -15.24
C PHE A 222 -0.73 -22.89 -15.30
N THR A 223 -0.27 -23.65 -14.31
CA THR A 223 -0.72 -25.02 -14.07
C THR A 223 -2.15 -25.04 -13.49
N PRO A 224 -2.88 -26.18 -13.51
CA PRO A 224 -4.24 -26.24 -12.97
C PRO A 224 -4.36 -25.75 -11.51
N ASP A 225 -3.41 -26.12 -10.64
CA ASP A 225 -3.40 -25.68 -9.23
C ASP A 225 -3.17 -24.16 -9.13
N MET A 226 -2.26 -23.62 -9.94
CA MET A 226 -2.03 -22.16 -10.00
C MET A 226 -3.25 -21.41 -10.49
N ARG A 227 -3.91 -21.90 -11.55
CA ARG A 227 -5.13 -21.28 -12.09
C ARG A 227 -6.21 -21.23 -11.03
N THR A 228 -6.43 -22.36 -10.35
CA THR A 228 -7.42 -22.47 -9.27
C THR A 228 -7.16 -21.44 -8.19
N LEU A 229 -5.94 -21.37 -7.66
CA LEU A 229 -5.59 -20.41 -6.61
C LEU A 229 -5.69 -18.95 -7.10
N TYR A 230 -5.22 -18.68 -8.31
CA TYR A 230 -5.22 -17.35 -8.89
C TYR A 230 -6.62 -16.82 -9.15
N GLU A 231 -7.51 -17.66 -9.70
CA GLU A 231 -8.90 -17.31 -9.98
C GLU A 231 -9.68 -16.99 -8.70
N ILE A 232 -9.41 -17.67 -7.59
CA ILE A 232 -10.00 -17.34 -6.29
C ILE A 232 -9.64 -15.90 -5.90
N VAL A 233 -8.35 -15.54 -5.96
CA VAL A 233 -7.90 -14.20 -5.56
C VAL A 233 -8.38 -13.13 -6.55
N LEU A 234 -8.41 -13.45 -7.84
CA LEU A 234 -8.98 -12.56 -8.85
C LEU A 234 -10.47 -12.30 -8.58
N GLU A 235 -11.24 -13.34 -8.24
CA GLU A 235 -12.65 -13.19 -7.86
C GLU A 235 -12.81 -12.34 -6.60
N MET A 236 -11.97 -12.55 -5.58
CA MET A 236 -11.95 -11.71 -4.37
C MET A 236 -11.77 -10.24 -4.73
N GLN A 237 -10.79 -9.92 -5.58
CA GLN A 237 -10.49 -8.54 -5.94
C GLN A 237 -11.60 -7.92 -6.77
N MET A 238 -12.07 -8.62 -7.80
CA MET A 238 -13.11 -8.10 -8.70
C MET A 238 -14.42 -7.84 -7.96
N ALA A 239 -14.83 -8.73 -7.05
CA ALA A 239 -16.03 -8.53 -6.24
C ALA A 239 -15.93 -7.32 -5.30
N VAL A 240 -14.75 -7.09 -4.70
CA VAL A 240 -14.51 -5.91 -3.88
C VAL A 240 -14.53 -4.64 -4.73
N LEU A 241 -13.83 -4.63 -5.87
CA LEU A 241 -13.78 -3.48 -6.78
C LEU A 241 -15.18 -3.09 -7.29
N GLU A 242 -16.03 -4.07 -7.59
CA GLU A 242 -17.42 -3.84 -8.01
C GLU A 242 -18.30 -3.29 -6.87
N ALA A 243 -18.06 -3.73 -5.63
CA ALA A 243 -18.85 -3.32 -4.47
C ALA A 243 -18.45 -1.94 -3.91
N LEU A 244 -17.22 -1.48 -4.17
CA LEU A 244 -16.67 -0.24 -3.62
C LEU A 244 -17.38 1.00 -4.17
N LYS A 245 -17.91 1.80 -3.26
CA LYS A 245 -18.53 3.11 -3.51
C LYS A 245 -18.68 3.87 -2.18
N PRO A 246 -19.03 5.17 -2.19
CA PRO A 246 -19.29 5.90 -0.97
C PRO A 246 -20.33 5.24 -0.07
N GLY A 247 -20.08 5.27 1.24
CA GLY A 247 -20.95 4.73 2.29
C GLY A 247 -20.71 3.27 2.67
N VAL A 248 -19.97 2.50 1.86
CA VAL A 248 -19.62 1.10 2.17
C VAL A 248 -18.57 1.04 3.28
N GLU A 249 -18.74 0.14 4.24
CA GLU A 249 -17.76 -0.10 5.32
C GLU A 249 -16.58 -0.92 4.79
N TRP A 250 -15.34 -0.48 5.04
CA TRP A 250 -14.13 -1.21 4.63
C TRP A 250 -14.07 -2.63 5.22
N GLU A 251 -14.51 -2.77 6.47
CA GLU A 251 -14.60 -4.08 7.13
C GLU A 251 -15.52 -5.04 6.38
N ALA A 252 -16.64 -4.54 5.84
CA ALA A 252 -17.57 -5.36 5.05
C ALA A 252 -16.92 -5.85 3.74
N MET A 253 -16.02 -5.06 3.15
CA MET A 253 -15.26 -5.48 1.96
C MET A 253 -14.25 -6.58 2.29
N HIS A 254 -13.55 -6.48 3.43
CA HIS A 254 -12.67 -7.57 3.85
C HIS A 254 -13.44 -8.86 4.09
N ARG A 255 -14.61 -8.78 4.74
CA ARG A 255 -15.50 -9.94 4.94
C ARG A 255 -16.04 -10.52 3.64
N LEU A 256 -16.32 -9.68 2.64
CA LEU A 256 -16.69 -10.12 1.29
C LEU A 256 -15.56 -10.93 0.64
N ALA A 257 -14.34 -10.40 0.65
CA ALA A 257 -13.17 -11.11 0.13
C ALA A 257 -12.90 -12.42 0.88
N ALA A 258 -12.96 -12.42 2.22
CA ALA A 258 -12.80 -13.61 3.05
C ALA A 258 -13.83 -14.70 2.73
N LYS A 259 -15.10 -14.32 2.53
CA LYS A 259 -16.16 -15.26 2.13
C LYS A 259 -15.87 -15.91 0.78
N ILE A 260 -15.40 -15.13 -0.19
CA ILE A 260 -15.02 -15.64 -1.52
C ILE A 260 -13.82 -16.59 -1.40
N ALA A 261 -12.80 -16.23 -0.61
CA ALA A 261 -11.63 -17.08 -0.36
C ALA A 261 -12.02 -18.45 0.22
N VAL A 262 -12.82 -18.46 1.29
CA VAL A 262 -13.28 -19.69 1.95
C VAL A 262 -14.10 -20.56 1.00
N ARG A 263 -15.04 -19.95 0.27
CA ARG A 263 -15.84 -20.68 -0.73
C ARG A 263 -14.96 -21.27 -1.84
N GLY A 264 -14.01 -20.50 -2.36
CA GLY A 264 -13.10 -20.93 -3.41
C GLY A 264 -12.19 -22.08 -2.95
N LEU A 265 -11.61 -21.98 -1.75
CA LEU A 265 -10.79 -23.03 -1.15
C LEU A 265 -11.60 -24.29 -0.85
N GLN A 266 -12.88 -24.16 -0.48
CA GLN A 266 -13.78 -25.30 -0.33
C GLN A 266 -14.07 -25.98 -1.67
N GLN A 267 -14.32 -25.22 -2.74
CA GLN A 267 -14.50 -25.76 -4.10
C GLN A 267 -13.24 -26.44 -4.63
N ALA A 268 -12.05 -25.95 -4.25
CA ALA A 268 -10.76 -26.55 -4.58
C ALA A 268 -10.44 -27.82 -3.75
N GLY A 269 -11.27 -28.14 -2.74
CA GLY A 269 -11.11 -29.27 -1.84
C GLY A 269 -10.12 -29.05 -0.69
N VAL A 270 -9.52 -27.86 -0.56
CA VAL A 270 -8.61 -27.52 0.56
C VAL A 270 -9.39 -27.41 1.87
N LEU A 271 -10.61 -26.87 1.80
CA LEU A 271 -11.54 -26.81 2.92
C LEU A 271 -12.65 -27.86 2.75
N ARG A 272 -12.98 -28.52 3.85
CA ARG A 272 -13.90 -29.66 3.88
C ARG A 272 -15.34 -29.27 3.54
N SER A 273 -15.96 -29.96 2.58
CA SER A 273 -17.28 -29.63 2.05
C SER A 273 -18.45 -29.89 3.01
N GLU A 274 -18.25 -30.69 4.06
CA GLU A 274 -19.28 -30.99 5.06
C GLU A 274 -19.60 -29.81 5.99
N PHE A 275 -18.74 -28.79 6.07
CA PHE A 275 -18.98 -27.58 6.85
C PHE A 275 -19.48 -26.45 5.93
N SER A 276 -20.45 -25.66 6.39
CA SER A 276 -20.88 -24.48 5.63
C SER A 276 -19.80 -23.39 5.63
N VAL A 277 -19.76 -22.57 4.58
CA VAL A 277 -18.86 -21.40 4.49
C VAL A 277 -19.09 -20.46 5.68
N GLU A 278 -20.34 -20.24 6.07
CA GLU A 278 -20.73 -19.43 7.22
C GLU A 278 -20.13 -19.97 8.52
N THR A 279 -20.22 -21.28 8.76
CA THR A 279 -19.60 -21.92 9.95
C THR A 279 -18.08 -21.75 9.96
N MET A 280 -17.41 -21.86 8.82
CA MET A 280 -15.96 -21.66 8.73
C MET A 280 -15.56 -20.21 9.06
N LEU A 281 -16.33 -19.23 8.57
CA LEU A 281 -16.10 -17.80 8.86
C LEU A 281 -16.36 -17.44 10.33
N GLU A 282 -17.35 -18.07 10.97
CA GLU A 282 -17.61 -17.92 12.41
C GLU A 282 -16.42 -18.40 13.27
N HIS A 283 -15.65 -19.38 12.76
CA HIS A 283 -14.44 -19.90 13.41
C HIS A 283 -13.15 -19.22 12.91
N HIS A 284 -13.25 -18.17 12.10
CA HIS A 284 -12.11 -17.44 11.54
C HIS A 284 -11.13 -18.30 10.70
N VAL A 285 -11.63 -19.35 10.03
CA VAL A 285 -10.84 -20.21 9.12
C VAL A 285 -10.21 -19.41 7.99
N ASP A 286 -10.85 -18.32 7.55
CA ASP A 286 -10.29 -17.38 6.58
C ASP A 286 -8.94 -16.82 7.03
N GLY A 287 -8.76 -16.56 8.32
CA GLY A 287 -7.52 -16.03 8.88
C GLY A 287 -6.31 -16.95 8.76
N ILE A 288 -6.50 -18.23 8.43
CA ILE A 288 -5.42 -19.19 8.11
C ILE A 288 -4.79 -18.84 6.76
N PHE A 289 -5.63 -18.46 5.79
CA PHE A 289 -5.24 -18.33 4.38
C PHE A 289 -5.16 -16.88 3.91
N PHE A 290 -5.91 -15.97 4.54
CA PHE A 290 -5.91 -14.53 4.27
C PHE A 290 -5.57 -13.77 5.57
N PRO A 291 -4.30 -13.82 6.02
CA PRO A 291 -3.93 -13.36 7.36
C PRO A 291 -3.72 -11.85 7.47
N HIS A 292 -3.80 -11.08 6.38
CA HIS A 292 -3.62 -9.62 6.39
C HIS A 292 -4.90 -8.87 6.08
N GLY A 293 -4.89 -7.55 6.33
CA GLY A 293 -6.01 -6.68 5.95
C GLY A 293 -6.18 -6.60 4.43
N LEU A 294 -7.41 -6.36 3.98
CA LEU A 294 -7.74 -6.26 2.54
C LEU A 294 -7.01 -5.13 1.80
N GLY A 295 -6.52 -4.15 2.53
CA GLY A 295 -5.85 -2.98 2.00
C GLY A 295 -5.90 -1.82 2.95
N HIS A 296 -5.43 -0.67 2.48
CA HIS A 296 -5.18 0.51 3.29
C HIS A 296 -5.34 1.81 2.52
N MET A 297 -5.42 2.92 3.24
CA MET A 297 -5.26 4.23 2.65
C MET A 297 -3.87 4.34 2.03
N ILE A 298 -3.77 5.02 0.89
CA ILE A 298 -2.50 5.33 0.22
C ILE A 298 -2.50 6.80 -0.23
N GLY A 299 -1.32 7.43 -0.21
CA GLY A 299 -1.17 8.84 -0.55
C GLY A 299 0.29 9.25 -0.57
N LEU A 300 0.68 10.11 0.37
CA LEU A 300 2.09 10.49 0.53
C LEU A 300 2.93 9.40 1.21
N ASP A 301 2.28 8.54 1.99
CA ASP A 301 2.88 7.34 2.56
C ASP A 301 2.16 6.13 1.93
N VAL A 302 2.87 5.01 1.75
CA VAL A 302 2.27 3.77 1.22
C VAL A 302 1.12 3.29 2.12
N HIS A 303 1.41 3.14 3.41
CA HIS A 303 0.40 3.04 4.46
C HIS A 303 0.05 4.44 4.96
N ASP A 304 -0.89 5.10 4.29
CA ASP A 304 -1.27 6.48 4.58
C ASP A 304 -2.06 6.61 5.89
N VAL A 305 -2.14 7.84 6.38
CA VAL A 305 -2.75 8.18 7.67
C VAL A 305 -4.29 8.05 7.67
N GLY A 306 -4.89 8.03 8.86
CA GLY A 306 -6.34 8.23 9.04
C GLY A 306 -7.21 6.99 8.97
N GLY A 307 -6.63 5.78 8.94
CA GLY A 307 -7.40 4.53 8.88
C GLY A 307 -8.33 4.25 10.08
N TYR A 308 -8.03 4.81 11.26
CA TYR A 308 -8.83 4.61 12.48
C TYR A 308 -9.26 5.96 13.05
N PRO A 309 -10.51 6.40 12.78
CA PRO A 309 -11.08 7.57 13.42
C PRO A 309 -11.07 7.46 14.94
N LYS A 310 -11.09 8.60 15.62
CA LYS A 310 -11.19 8.64 17.08
C LYS A 310 -12.40 7.85 17.57
N GLY A 311 -12.16 6.91 18.49
CA GLY A 311 -13.19 6.02 19.04
C GLY A 311 -13.46 4.75 18.23
N VAL A 312 -12.75 4.53 17.12
CA VAL A 312 -12.83 3.29 16.35
C VAL A 312 -11.62 2.40 16.67
N GLU A 313 -11.88 1.28 17.33
CA GLU A 313 -10.84 0.33 17.73
C GLU A 313 -10.55 -0.72 16.66
N ARG A 314 -9.38 -1.36 16.76
CA ARG A 314 -9.04 -2.55 15.96
C ARG A 314 -9.84 -3.77 16.44
N ILE A 315 -10.26 -4.62 15.50
CA ILE A 315 -10.89 -5.91 15.84
C ILE A 315 -9.78 -6.92 16.16
N GLN A 316 -9.79 -7.53 17.34
CA GLN A 316 -8.78 -8.52 17.72
C GLN A 316 -9.21 -9.95 17.37
N ALA A 317 -9.38 -10.22 16.07
CA ALA A 317 -9.71 -11.54 15.53
C ALA A 317 -8.75 -11.95 14.39
N PRO A 318 -8.51 -13.25 14.14
CA PRO A 318 -7.78 -13.67 12.94
C PRO A 318 -8.42 -13.12 11.66
N GLY A 319 -7.61 -12.86 10.63
CA GLY A 319 -8.00 -12.14 9.40
C GLY A 319 -8.22 -10.64 9.60
N LEU A 320 -8.96 -10.23 10.63
CA LEU A 320 -9.40 -8.85 10.84
C LEU A 320 -8.40 -7.95 11.60
N ARG A 321 -7.54 -8.53 12.45
CA ARG A 321 -6.65 -7.75 13.36
C ARG A 321 -5.61 -6.88 12.65
N TYR A 322 -5.27 -7.25 11.42
CA TYR A 322 -4.29 -6.54 10.60
C TYR A 322 -4.93 -5.62 9.56
N LEU A 323 -6.25 -5.43 9.59
CA LEU A 323 -6.87 -4.31 8.86
C LEU A 323 -6.14 -3.02 9.21
N ARG A 324 -5.88 -2.18 8.20
CA ARG A 324 -5.23 -0.87 8.40
C ARG A 324 -6.24 0.27 8.49
N MET A 325 -7.51 -0.03 8.24
CA MET A 325 -8.61 0.93 8.31
C MET A 325 -9.91 0.26 8.75
N ARG A 326 -10.72 1.01 9.50
CA ARG A 326 -12.14 0.72 9.76
C ARG A 326 -12.93 2.01 9.60
N ARG A 327 -13.39 2.27 8.37
CA ARG A 327 -14.15 3.46 7.98
C ARG A 327 -15.19 3.13 6.93
N LYS A 328 -16.21 4.00 6.82
CA LYS A 328 -17.02 4.12 5.61
C LYS A 328 -16.19 4.79 4.53
N MET A 329 -16.30 4.28 3.30
CA MET A 329 -15.66 4.88 2.14
C MET A 329 -16.34 6.21 1.80
N GLU A 330 -15.55 7.20 1.44
CA GLU A 330 -16.03 8.51 0.97
C GLU A 330 -15.31 8.87 -0.33
N ALA A 331 -15.98 9.66 -1.16
CA ALA A 331 -15.39 10.15 -2.40
C ALA A 331 -14.10 10.94 -2.12
N GLY A 332 -13.08 10.69 -2.93
CA GLY A 332 -11.74 11.26 -2.79
C GLY A 332 -10.80 10.46 -1.89
N PHE A 333 -11.24 9.37 -1.25
CA PHE A 333 -10.29 8.41 -0.66
C PHE A 333 -9.50 7.72 -1.77
N VAL A 334 -8.26 7.37 -1.47
CA VAL A 334 -7.46 6.48 -2.31
C VAL A 334 -6.97 5.32 -1.46
N VAL A 335 -7.24 4.10 -1.90
CA VAL A 335 -7.00 2.87 -1.14
C VAL A 335 -6.36 1.80 -2.01
N THR A 336 -5.59 0.90 -1.39
CA THR A 336 -5.21 -0.38 -2.01
C THR A 336 -6.33 -1.40 -1.87
N VAL A 337 -6.49 -2.26 -2.88
CA VAL A 337 -7.38 -3.43 -2.85
C VAL A 337 -6.53 -4.65 -3.17
N GLU A 338 -6.07 -5.34 -2.13
CA GLU A 338 -4.99 -6.33 -2.17
C GLU A 338 -5.38 -7.68 -1.56
N PRO A 339 -6.50 -8.33 -1.94
CA PRO A 339 -6.78 -9.66 -1.44
C PRO A 339 -5.65 -10.65 -1.78
N GLY A 340 -5.46 -11.63 -0.92
CA GLY A 340 -4.52 -12.71 -1.17
C GLY A 340 -4.85 -13.98 -0.42
N VAL A 341 -4.36 -15.10 -0.95
CA VAL A 341 -4.47 -16.43 -0.35
C VAL A 341 -3.07 -17.03 -0.29
N TYR A 342 -2.66 -17.44 0.91
CA TYR A 342 -1.31 -17.91 1.21
C TYR A 342 -1.33 -19.21 2.00
N PHE A 343 -0.27 -19.97 1.83
CA PHE A 343 0.02 -21.19 2.57
C PHE A 343 1.23 -20.95 3.46
N THR A 344 1.07 -20.06 4.46
CA THR A 344 2.14 -19.65 5.36
C THR A 344 2.42 -20.73 6.40
N GLU A 345 3.63 -21.32 6.33
CA GLU A 345 4.06 -22.48 7.13
C GLU A 345 3.69 -22.38 8.61
N TYR A 346 4.08 -21.30 9.29
CA TYR A 346 3.80 -21.12 10.72
C TYR A 346 2.30 -21.10 11.05
N ILE A 347 1.49 -20.42 10.23
CA ILE A 347 0.03 -20.34 10.44
C ILE A 347 -0.62 -21.70 10.20
N LEU A 348 -0.14 -22.43 9.20
CA LEU A 348 -0.60 -23.78 8.90
C LEU A 348 -0.24 -24.76 10.02
N GLU A 349 0.96 -24.68 10.58
CA GLU A 349 1.39 -25.51 11.72
C GLU A 349 0.52 -25.25 12.96
N GLU A 350 0.26 -23.99 13.30
CA GLU A 350 -0.65 -23.63 14.39
C GLU A 350 -2.07 -24.17 14.13
N ALA A 351 -2.61 -23.98 12.93
CA ALA A 351 -3.94 -24.47 12.57
C ALA A 351 -4.04 -26.00 12.57
N LYS A 352 -2.95 -26.72 12.26
CA LYS A 352 -2.89 -28.18 12.28
C LYS A 352 -2.95 -28.75 13.69
N GLN A 353 -2.36 -28.03 14.66
CA GLN A 353 -2.33 -28.40 16.07
C GLN A 353 -3.61 -28.00 16.82
N ASP A 354 -4.35 -27.02 16.33
CA ASP A 354 -5.64 -26.61 16.88
C ASP A 354 -6.76 -27.60 16.47
N GLU A 355 -7.30 -28.37 17.42
CA GLU A 355 -8.37 -29.37 17.16
C GLU A 355 -9.64 -28.76 16.53
N THR A 356 -9.92 -27.49 16.82
CA THR A 356 -11.10 -26.78 16.28
C THR A 356 -10.87 -26.40 14.83
N LEU A 357 -9.71 -25.83 14.50
CA LEU A 357 -9.39 -25.38 13.15
C LEU A 357 -9.03 -26.54 12.21
N SER A 358 -8.26 -27.51 12.72
CA SER A 358 -7.71 -28.62 11.94
C SER A 358 -8.79 -29.47 11.26
N ARG A 359 -9.97 -29.57 11.89
CA ARG A 359 -11.10 -30.33 11.32
C ARG A 359 -11.68 -29.71 10.05
N PHE A 360 -11.49 -28.41 9.79
CA PHE A 360 -12.04 -27.74 8.61
C PHE A 360 -11.17 -27.93 7.36
N VAL A 361 -9.92 -28.35 7.54
CA VAL A 361 -8.92 -28.43 6.48
C VAL A 361 -8.76 -29.87 6.02
N ASP A 362 -8.66 -30.08 4.72
CA ASP A 362 -8.14 -31.32 4.15
C ASP A 362 -6.63 -31.16 3.94
N TRP A 363 -5.86 -31.70 4.90
CA TRP A 363 -4.41 -31.54 4.92
C TRP A 363 -3.71 -32.24 3.75
N GLU A 364 -4.27 -33.32 3.22
CA GLU A 364 -3.70 -34.02 2.05
C GLU A 364 -3.88 -33.17 0.79
N VAL A 365 -5.06 -32.57 0.61
CA VAL A 365 -5.30 -31.64 -0.50
C VAL A 365 -4.49 -30.35 -0.32
N LEU A 366 -4.36 -29.83 0.90
CA LEU A 366 -3.59 -28.63 1.18
C LEU A 366 -2.11 -28.77 0.81
N ASP A 367 -1.48 -29.90 1.12
CA ASP A 367 -0.06 -30.17 0.80
C ASP A 367 0.23 -29.99 -0.71
N ARG A 368 -0.75 -30.27 -1.59
CA ARG A 368 -0.65 -30.03 -3.04
C ARG A 368 -0.49 -28.54 -3.38
N PHE A 369 -1.19 -27.66 -2.66
CA PHE A 369 -1.18 -26.21 -2.89
C PHE A 369 -0.08 -25.48 -2.11
N GLN A 370 0.39 -26.02 -0.99
CA GLN A 370 1.37 -25.35 -0.12
C GLN A 370 2.64 -24.91 -0.87
N ARG A 371 3.10 -25.71 -1.84
CA ARG A 371 4.26 -25.40 -2.69
C ARG A 371 4.12 -24.14 -3.55
N LEU A 372 2.89 -23.68 -3.78
CA LEU A 372 2.61 -22.47 -4.55
C LEU A 372 2.98 -21.20 -3.77
N GLY A 373 3.12 -21.30 -2.45
CA GLY A 373 3.35 -20.16 -1.56
C GLY A 373 2.09 -19.33 -1.38
N GLY A 374 1.77 -18.47 -2.35
CA GLY A 374 0.57 -17.65 -2.29
C GLY A 374 0.36 -16.79 -3.53
N VAL A 375 -0.83 -16.20 -3.60
CA VAL A 375 -1.22 -15.23 -4.63
C VAL A 375 -1.74 -13.98 -3.95
N ARG A 376 -1.29 -12.81 -4.43
CA ARG A 376 -1.88 -11.50 -4.11
C ARG A 376 -2.07 -10.73 -5.41
N ILE A 377 -3.20 -10.03 -5.51
CA ILE A 377 -3.46 -9.12 -6.62
C ILE A 377 -3.87 -7.78 -6.02
N GLU A 378 -3.15 -6.73 -6.35
CA GLU A 378 -3.32 -5.42 -5.71
C GLU A 378 -3.37 -4.29 -6.73
N ASP A 379 -4.33 -3.40 -6.50
CA ASP A 379 -4.50 -2.14 -7.23
C ASP A 379 -4.69 -0.98 -6.27
N CYS A 380 -4.28 0.21 -6.70
CA CYS A 380 -4.64 1.48 -6.10
C CYS A 380 -5.91 2.06 -6.76
N VAL A 381 -6.94 2.35 -5.97
CA VAL A 381 -8.21 2.90 -6.49
C VAL A 381 -8.64 4.16 -5.76
N VAL A 382 -9.20 5.10 -6.52
CA VAL A 382 -9.88 6.29 -5.99
C VAL A 382 -11.35 5.97 -5.80
N ILE A 383 -11.91 6.24 -4.63
CA ILE A 383 -13.35 6.22 -4.44
C ILE A 383 -13.95 7.46 -5.10
N THR A 384 -14.84 7.27 -6.07
CA THR A 384 -15.56 8.36 -6.75
C THR A 384 -16.94 8.56 -6.13
N GLU A 385 -17.72 9.53 -6.62
CA GLU A 385 -19.09 9.77 -6.14
C GLU A 385 -20.04 8.58 -6.38
N THR A 386 -19.72 7.67 -7.31
CA THR A 386 -20.63 6.58 -7.72
C THR A 386 -20.00 5.20 -7.72
N GLY A 387 -18.70 5.08 -7.44
CA GLY A 387 -17.97 3.81 -7.50
C GLY A 387 -16.47 4.04 -7.29
N ILE A 388 -15.66 3.53 -8.21
CA ILE A 388 -14.20 3.68 -8.18
C ILE A 388 -13.63 4.18 -9.51
N ASP A 389 -12.42 4.73 -9.43
CA ASP A 389 -11.52 4.98 -10.56
C ASP A 389 -10.20 4.26 -10.25
N ASN A 390 -9.88 3.25 -11.05
CA ASN A 390 -8.71 2.39 -10.81
C ASN A 390 -7.46 3.01 -11.45
N LEU A 391 -6.45 3.31 -10.62
CA LEU A 391 -5.21 3.95 -11.06
C LEU A 391 -4.22 2.94 -11.62
N THR A 392 -4.33 1.67 -11.23
CA THR A 392 -3.43 0.60 -11.64
C THR A 392 -3.84 0.02 -12.99
N THR A 393 -2.90 -0.03 -13.93
CA THR A 393 -3.18 -0.45 -15.31
C THR A 393 -2.51 -1.78 -15.69
N VAL A 394 -1.93 -2.49 -14.72
CA VAL A 394 -1.30 -3.79 -15.00
C VAL A 394 -2.38 -4.85 -15.26
N PRO A 395 -2.29 -5.61 -16.37
CA PRO A 395 -3.22 -6.69 -16.64
C PRO A 395 -3.21 -7.76 -15.53
N LYS A 396 -4.32 -8.47 -15.37
CA LYS A 396 -4.53 -9.38 -14.23
C LYS A 396 -5.41 -10.58 -14.53
N THR A 397 -5.95 -10.72 -15.74
CA THR A 397 -6.55 -12.00 -16.11
C THR A 397 -5.45 -12.98 -16.48
N ILE A 398 -5.70 -14.28 -16.29
CA ILE A 398 -4.74 -15.33 -16.68
C ILE A 398 -4.38 -15.20 -18.16
N SER A 399 -5.37 -14.96 -19.03
CA SER A 399 -5.13 -14.81 -20.47
C SER A 399 -4.21 -13.64 -20.79
N GLU A 400 -4.41 -12.47 -20.18
CA GLU A 400 -3.54 -11.31 -20.40
C GLU A 400 -2.13 -11.54 -19.87
N ILE A 401 -1.98 -12.18 -18.71
CA ILE A 401 -0.66 -12.49 -18.14
C ILE A 401 0.09 -13.47 -19.06
N GLU A 402 -0.55 -14.56 -19.48
CA GLU A 402 0.07 -15.52 -20.40
C GLU A 402 0.39 -14.88 -21.75
N GLU A 403 -0.43 -13.96 -22.26
CA GLU A 403 -0.14 -13.21 -23.50
C GLU A 403 1.08 -12.30 -23.35
N ILE A 404 1.21 -11.60 -22.22
CA ILE A 404 2.36 -10.72 -21.94
C ILE A 404 3.66 -11.51 -21.85
N MET A 405 3.61 -12.70 -21.26
CA MET A 405 4.79 -13.52 -20.99
C MET A 405 5.21 -14.43 -22.17
N GLY A 406 4.38 -14.53 -23.21
CA GLY A 406 4.61 -15.43 -24.36
C GLY A 406 4.46 -16.90 -23.99
#